data_AF-A0A2M6Y935-F1
#
_entry.id   AF-A0A2M6Y935-F1
#
_cell.length_a   1.000
_cell.length_b   1.000
_cell.length_c   1.000
_cell.angle_alpha   90.00
_cell.angle_beta   90.00
_cell.angle_gamma   90.00
#
_symmetry.space_group_name_H-M   'P 1'
#
loop_
_entity.id
_entity.type
_entity.pdbx_description
1 polymer ?
#
loop_
_entity_poly.entity_id
_entity_poly.type
_entity_poly.pdbx_seq_one_letter_code
_entity_poly.pdbx_strand_id
1 'polypeptide(L)'
;MWAAEVVNYMRWPWEDPVIDRKPDLLVLIGYGPAVAQGLASAVRDGETMALGNTYVKGATYSLPDSPSLGKWQQSLEEIVQTLG
;
A
#
# COMPACT_ATOMS: atom_id res chain seq x y z
N MET A 1 9.64 3.98 12.81
CA MET A 1 8.19 4.10 12.59
C MET A 1 7.70 2.81 11.95
N TRP A 2 6.70 2.18 12.55
CA TRP A 2 6.11 0.93 12.10
C TRP A 2 4.90 1.22 11.21
N ALA A 3 4.58 0.33 10.27
CA ALA A 3 3.42 0.54 9.37
C ALA A 3 2.10 0.69 10.13
N ALA A 4 1.94 0.00 11.27
CA ALA A 4 0.79 0.16 12.14
C ALA A 4 0.68 1.57 12.76
N GLU A 5 1.80 2.23 13.04
CA GLU A 5 1.83 3.62 13.54
C GLU A 5 1.40 4.59 12.44
N VAL A 6 1.97 4.46 11.24
CA VAL A 6 1.60 5.29 10.07
C VAL A 6 0.10 5.19 9.79
N VAL A 7 -0.42 3.98 9.74
CA VAL A 7 -1.84 3.73 9.50
C VAL A 7 -2.71 4.27 10.64
N ASN A 8 -2.22 4.26 11.88
CA ASN A 8 -2.92 4.91 12.99
C ASN A 8 -2.99 6.43 12.79
N TYR A 9 -1.92 7.09 12.33
CA TYR A 9 -1.96 8.52 12.00
C TYR A 9 -2.92 8.82 10.84
N MET A 10 -3.00 7.93 9.85
CA MET A 10 -3.95 8.09 8.73
C MET A 10 -5.42 8.04 9.16
N ARG A 11 -5.75 7.45 10.32
CA ARG A 11 -7.14 7.36 10.85
C ARG A 11 -7.63 8.64 11.51
N TRP A 12 -6.71 9.47 11.96
CA TRP A 12 -6.96 10.62 12.82
C TRP A 12 -6.48 11.90 12.14
N PRO A 13 -6.68 13.08 12.75
CA PRO A 13 -5.92 14.26 12.35
C PRO A 13 -4.42 13.95 12.30
N TRP A 14 -3.78 14.44 11.25
CA TRP A 14 -2.39 14.10 10.95
C TRP A 14 -1.44 14.72 11.97
N GLU A 15 -0.70 13.86 12.67
CA GLU A 15 0.22 14.25 13.76
C GLU A 15 1.51 13.40 13.72
N ASP A 16 1.95 13.03 12.51
CA ASP A 16 3.19 12.28 12.35
C ASP A 16 4.42 13.15 12.70
N PRO A 17 5.38 12.65 13.50
CA PRO A 17 6.51 13.46 13.96
C PRO A 17 7.63 13.65 12.91
N VAL A 18 7.55 12.97 11.76
CA VAL A 18 8.59 12.97 10.71
C VAL A 18 8.07 13.55 9.40
N ILE A 19 6.81 13.28 9.06
CA ILE A 19 6.21 13.70 7.80
C ILE A 19 5.21 14.82 8.09
N ASP A 20 5.45 16.01 7.56
CA ASP A 20 4.65 17.21 7.88
C ASP A 20 3.21 17.18 7.37
N ARG A 21 2.96 16.43 6.28
CA ARG A 21 1.66 16.41 5.59
C ARG A 21 1.14 14.99 5.48
N LYS A 22 -0.16 14.84 5.70
CA LYS A 22 -0.87 13.57 5.47
C LYS A 22 -0.62 13.11 4.03
N PRO A 23 -0.09 11.89 3.82
CA PRO A 23 0.07 11.33 2.50
C PRO A 23 -1.30 11.13 1.83
N ASP A 24 -1.38 11.46 0.54
CA ASP A 24 -2.56 11.15 -0.26
C ASP A 24 -2.62 9.65 -0.61
N LEU A 25 -1.47 8.98 -0.68
CA LEU A 25 -1.33 7.58 -1.07
C LEU A 25 -0.37 6.83 -0.13
N LEU A 26 -0.81 5.68 0.38
CA LEU A 26 0.06 4.70 1.03
C LEU A 26 0.32 3.49 0.13
N VAL A 27 1.60 3.21 -0.11
CA VAL A 27 2.04 2.04 -0.87
C VAL A 27 2.40 0.91 0.10
N LEU A 28 1.68 -0.21 0.00
CA LEU A 28 1.84 -1.40 0.80
C LEU A 28 2.56 -2.48 -0.01
N ILE A 29 3.83 -2.73 0.31
CA ILE A 29 4.67 -3.72 -0.36
C ILE A 29 5.38 -4.61 0.67
N GLY A 30 5.52 -5.90 0.36
CA GLY A 30 6.18 -6.88 1.23
C GLY A 30 5.30 -7.47 2.35
N TYR A 31 4.04 -7.07 2.44
CA TYR A 31 3.08 -7.61 3.42
C TYR A 31 2.32 -8.82 2.84
N GLY A 32 2.07 -9.82 3.70
CA GLY A 32 1.11 -10.88 3.37
C GLY A 32 -0.32 -10.31 3.17
N PRO A 33 -1.17 -10.98 2.38
CA PRO A 33 -2.44 -10.41 1.91
C PRO A 33 -3.38 -10.00 3.06
N ALA A 34 -3.47 -10.80 4.11
CA ALA A 34 -4.30 -10.48 5.28
C ALA A 34 -3.80 -9.22 6.03
N VAL A 35 -2.49 -9.06 6.15
CA VAL A 35 -1.89 -7.89 6.79
C VAL A 35 -2.09 -6.64 5.91
N ALA A 36 -1.84 -6.76 4.61
CA ALA A 36 -2.08 -5.67 3.66
C ALA A 36 -3.54 -5.22 3.66
N GLN A 37 -4.49 -6.16 3.69
CA GLN A 37 -5.92 -5.84 3.80
C GLN A 37 -6.26 -5.12 5.10
N GLY A 38 -5.71 -5.58 6.24
CA GLY A 38 -5.89 -4.93 7.53
C GLY A 38 -5.36 -3.50 7.54
N LEU A 39 -4.18 -3.27 6.96
CA LEU A 39 -3.58 -1.94 6.84
C LEU A 39 -4.37 -1.05 5.88
N ALA A 40 -4.84 -1.58 4.75
CA ALA A 40 -5.59 -0.80 3.77
C ALA A 40 -6.95 -0.36 4.32
N SER A 41 -7.70 -1.27 4.93
CA SER A 41 -9.03 -0.99 5.53
C SER A 41 -9.00 0.02 6.68
N ALA A 42 -7.81 0.25 7.22
CA ALA A 42 -7.56 1.13 8.33
C ALA A 42 -7.33 2.58 7.91
N VAL A 43 -7.02 2.87 6.64
CA VAL A 43 -6.77 4.22 6.16
C VAL A 43 -8.09 4.99 5.99
N ARG A 44 -8.10 6.27 6.38
CA ARG A 44 -9.19 7.21 6.13
C ARG A 44 -8.66 8.44 5.40
N ASP A 45 -9.47 9.00 4.51
CA ASP A 45 -9.14 10.22 3.76
C ASP A 45 -7.76 10.15 3.07
N GLY A 46 -7.49 9.00 2.46
CA GLY A 46 -6.26 8.71 1.71
C GLY A 46 -6.44 7.40 0.93
N GLU A 47 -5.66 7.23 -0.13
CA GLU A 47 -5.70 6.07 -0.99
C GLU A 47 -4.66 5.04 -0.57
N THR A 48 -4.88 3.79 -0.99
CA THR A 48 -3.95 2.69 -0.72
C THR A 48 -3.64 1.90 -1.99
N MET A 49 -2.36 1.58 -2.18
CA MET A 49 -1.90 0.75 -3.28
C MET A 49 -1.17 -0.47 -2.75
N ALA A 50 -1.73 -1.66 -2.98
CA ALA A 50 -1.11 -2.93 -2.61
C ALA A 50 -0.30 -3.50 -3.78
N LEU A 51 1.02 -3.60 -3.59
CA LEU A 51 1.97 -4.09 -4.59
C LEU A 51 2.47 -5.51 -4.28
N GLY A 52 1.65 -6.30 -3.58
CA GLY A 52 1.90 -7.73 -3.35
C GLY A 52 1.62 -8.59 -4.59
N ASN A 53 1.94 -9.88 -4.51
CA ASN A 53 1.65 -10.86 -5.57
C ASN A 53 0.24 -11.46 -5.50
N THR A 54 -0.56 -11.05 -4.52
CA THR A 54 -1.94 -11.47 -4.32
C THR A 54 -2.82 -10.23 -4.25
N TYR A 55 -3.97 -10.29 -4.90
CA TYR A 55 -4.96 -9.24 -4.89
C TYR A 55 -5.48 -8.98 -3.48
N VAL A 56 -5.43 -7.71 -3.07
CA VAL A 56 -5.86 -7.27 -1.73
C VAL A 56 -7.21 -6.57 -1.83
N LYS A 57 -8.26 -7.28 -1.42
CA LYS A 57 -9.60 -6.70 -1.33
C LYS A 57 -9.62 -5.59 -0.27
N GLY A 58 -10.00 -4.38 -0.67
CA GLY A 58 -10.12 -3.22 0.21
C GLY A 58 -8.97 -2.21 0.10
N ALA A 59 -7.93 -2.51 -0.68
CA ALA A 59 -7.03 -1.47 -1.18
C ALA A 59 -7.73 -0.67 -2.30
N THR A 60 -7.41 0.61 -2.45
CA THR A 60 -7.91 1.44 -3.57
C THR A 60 -7.40 0.89 -4.90
N TYR A 61 -6.12 0.54 -4.93
CA TYR A 61 -5.45 -0.12 -6.05
C TYR A 61 -4.77 -1.39 -5.54
N SER A 62 -4.81 -2.45 -6.33
CA SER A 62 -4.07 -3.68 -6.05
C SER A 62 -3.58 -4.28 -7.35
N LEU A 63 -2.35 -4.79 -7.35
CA LEU A 63 -1.93 -5.69 -8.40
C LEU A 63 -2.85 -6.93 -8.44
N PRO A 64 -3.07 -7.49 -9.64
CA PRO A 64 -3.80 -8.75 -9.78
C PRO A 64 -2.99 -9.91 -9.19
N ASP A 65 -3.69 -11.01 -8.92
CA ASP A 65 -3.04 -12.26 -8.52
C ASP A 65 -1.98 -12.66 -9.57
N SER A 66 -0.76 -12.86 -9.10
CA SER A 66 0.36 -13.22 -9.94
C SER A 66 0.68 -14.71 -9.78
N PRO A 67 0.68 -15.50 -10.87
CA PRO A 67 0.90 -16.94 -10.80
C PRO A 67 2.36 -17.32 -10.50
N SER A 68 3.29 -16.37 -10.56
CA SER A 68 4.71 -16.58 -10.28
C SER A 68 5.41 -15.30 -9.84
N LEU A 69 6.58 -15.45 -9.21
CA LEU A 69 7.43 -14.33 -8.80
C LEU A 69 7.85 -13.47 -10.01
N GLY A 70 8.20 -14.10 -11.14
CA GLY A 70 8.62 -13.38 -12.34
C GLY A 70 7.51 -12.53 -12.95
N LYS A 71 6.24 -12.97 -12.89
CA LYS A 71 5.10 -12.17 -13.34
C LYS A 71 4.80 -11.00 -12.41
N TRP A 72 4.92 -11.21 -11.11
CA TRP A 72 4.83 -10.12 -10.15
C TRP A 72 5.93 -9.07 -10.35
N GLN A 73 7.19 -9.51 -10.54
CA GLN A 73 8.31 -8.63 -10.85
C GLN A 73 8.07 -7.83 -12.13
N GLN A 74 7.61 -8.48 -13.20
CA GLN A 74 7.30 -7.80 -14.47
C GLN A 74 6.27 -6.66 -14.25
N SER A 75 5.20 -6.91 -13.49
CA SER A 75 4.20 -5.88 -13.18
C SER A 75 4.80 -4.69 -12.42
N LEU A 76 5.75 -4.93 -11.50
CA LEU A 76 6.45 -3.86 -10.79
C LEU A 76 7.38 -3.07 -11.71
N GLU A 77 8.11 -3.76 -12.60
CA GLU A 77 8.98 -3.13 -13.59
C GLU A 77 8.18 -2.23 -14.54
N GLU A 78 7.01 -2.68 -15.00
CA GLU A 78 6.09 -1.89 -15.82
C GLU A 78 5.65 -0.62 -15.08
N ILE A 79 5.27 -0.71 -13.80
CA ILE A 79 4.92 0.46 -12.98
C ILE A 79 6.10 1.44 -12.91
N VAL A 80 7.31 0.96 -12.59
CA VAL A 80 8.50 1.81 -12.50
C VAL A 80 8.81 2.50 -13.84
N GLN A 81 8.73 1.77 -14.96
CA GLN A 81 8.94 2.33 -16.30
C GLN A 81 7.93 3.42 -16.65
N THR A 82 6.70 3.32 -16.16
CA THR A 82 5.69 4.37 -16.38
C THR A 82 5.91 5.63 -15.55
N LEU A 83 6.72 5.57 -14.48
CA LEU A 83 6.98 6.71 -13.60
C LEU A 83 8.11 7.63 -14.12
N GLY A 84 8.96 7.14 -15.04
CA GLY A 84 10.03 7.91 -15.68
C GLY A 84 11.43 7.38 -15.41
#